data_AF-A0A9X4C6G0-F1
#
_entry.id   AF-A0A9X4C6G0-F1
#
_cell.length_a   1.000
_cell.length_b   1.000
_cell.length_c   1.000
_cell.angle_alpha   90.00
_cell.angle_beta   90.00
_cell.angle_gamma   90.00
#
_symmetry.space_group_name_H-M   'P 1'
#
loop_
_entity.id
_entity.type
_entity.pdbx_description
1 polymer ?
#
loop_
_entity_poly.entity_id
_entity_poly.type
_entity_poly.pdbx_seq_one_letter_code
_entity_poly.pdbx_strand_id
1 'polypeptide(L)'
;MAPVTASLADLNFAAQEKAAIEQFSAELDQIKHQTDSQVDFTLKNEDFAFAKAPAPQAPEASAQPAIDDRKVIYQIFVSWSLGEQEIKDLLVLYNGNKTVELVFRGIPEGMPFPQALAKLQKLALETKSDTPVLINPVVFTDAAVTTVPQIRKIVEGAPQYIIAGTTSIEAADKEYGTRKKLGLGSVGPTLDIDERDLIEVLKERLAKVDFAELKEKATKRFWDKQTFVDVPTATTHRVRKLDPTVTVPDDMTAADGSLIHKAGDRINPLSIRPFTQRLVIIDPVDPKQIDLAKAEIAKHGNDQNVVVILSRVDRTSGWEGFTNVQDQVGRAVYLLKDDVRTRFSIDVVPSVVTADSSNFYIEEFPAGGLK
;
A
#
# COMPACT_ATOMS: atom_id res chain seq x y z
N MET A 1 11.58 -39.20 33.36
CA MET A 1 12.45 -38.15 32.79
C MET A 1 12.33 -38.19 31.28
N ALA A 2 11.51 -37.29 30.75
CA ALA A 2 11.47 -36.75 29.40
C ALA A 2 10.63 -35.45 29.53
N PRO A 3 10.99 -34.34 28.87
CA PRO A 3 10.36 -33.04 29.09
C PRO A 3 9.02 -32.97 28.36
N VAL A 4 7.99 -32.45 29.04
CA VAL A 4 6.75 -32.00 28.41
C VAL A 4 6.95 -30.52 28.09
N THR A 5 7.23 -30.21 26.83
CA THR A 5 7.15 -28.86 26.28
C THR A 5 6.09 -28.83 25.18
N ALA A 6 4.96 -28.24 25.53
CA ALA A 6 3.89 -27.70 24.69
C ALA A 6 3.02 -26.87 25.64
N SER A 7 2.48 -25.69 25.35
CA SER A 7 2.37 -24.89 24.13
C SER A 7 1.71 -23.56 24.54
N LEU A 8 2.21 -22.44 23.98
CA LEU A 8 1.55 -21.17 23.59
C LEU A 8 0.38 -20.56 24.40
N ALA A 9 0.56 -19.29 24.80
CA ALA A 9 -0.34 -18.13 24.61
C ALA A 9 0.22 -16.93 25.42
N ASP A 10 0.28 -15.67 24.99
CA ASP A 10 0.07 -14.97 23.71
C ASP A 10 0.83 -13.63 23.81
N LEU A 11 1.77 -13.42 22.88
CA LEU A 11 2.68 -12.29 22.83
C LEU A 11 2.08 -11.19 21.94
N ASN A 12 1.62 -10.08 22.51
CA ASN A 12 1.02 -8.98 21.74
C ASN A 12 1.94 -7.77 21.54
N PHE A 13 3.19 -7.82 22.00
CA PHE A 13 4.17 -6.72 21.85
C PHE A 13 4.84 -6.74 20.47
N ALA A 14 5.33 -7.91 20.04
CA ALA A 14 5.80 -8.10 18.68
C ALA A 14 4.70 -7.87 17.65
N ALA A 15 3.42 -8.07 18.00
CA ALA A 15 2.29 -7.80 17.11
C ALA A 15 1.98 -6.30 17.00
N GLN A 16 2.10 -5.52 18.08
CA GLN A 16 1.89 -4.07 18.07
C GLN A 16 3.09 -3.29 17.48
N GLU A 17 4.31 -3.72 17.76
CA GLU A 17 5.53 -3.16 17.16
C GLU A 17 5.65 -3.55 15.68
N LYS A 18 5.30 -4.80 15.33
CA LYS A 18 5.11 -5.20 13.94
C LYS A 18 3.92 -4.49 13.32
N ALA A 19 2.83 -4.19 14.02
CA ALA A 19 1.72 -3.40 13.49
C ALA A 19 2.05 -1.92 13.32
N ALA A 20 2.92 -1.32 14.14
CA ALA A 20 3.35 0.07 14.02
C ALA A 20 4.46 0.23 12.96
N ILE A 21 5.39 -0.74 12.88
CA ILE A 21 6.38 -0.83 11.79
C ILE A 21 5.70 -1.29 10.50
N GLU A 22 4.70 -2.17 10.53
CA GLU A 22 3.85 -2.50 9.38
C GLU A 22 2.89 -1.38 9.07
N GLN A 23 2.42 -0.54 10.00
CA GLN A 23 1.63 0.65 9.67
C GLN A 23 2.50 1.75 9.09
N PHE A 24 3.71 1.96 9.61
CA PHE A 24 4.63 2.98 9.11
C PHE A 24 5.36 2.51 7.85
N SER A 25 5.69 1.22 7.74
CA SER A 25 6.12 0.57 6.50
C SER A 25 4.96 0.42 5.55
N ALA A 26 3.72 0.16 5.97
CA ALA A 26 2.56 0.19 5.08
C ALA A 26 2.08 1.60 4.80
N GLU A 27 2.48 2.64 5.53
CA GLU A 27 2.27 4.05 5.20
C GLU A 27 3.36 4.52 4.25
N LEU A 28 4.62 4.12 4.44
CA LEU A 28 5.71 4.35 3.48
C LEU A 28 5.53 3.52 2.22
N ASP A 29 5.10 2.27 2.36
CA ASP A 29 4.67 1.38 1.29
C ASP A 29 3.27 1.72 0.83
N GLN A 30 2.41 2.48 1.53
CA GLN A 30 1.17 3.08 0.98
C GLN A 30 1.48 4.40 0.34
N ILE A 31 2.52 5.13 0.68
CA ILE A 31 2.94 6.34 -0.04
C ILE A 31 3.69 5.89 -1.29
N LYS A 32 4.51 4.85 -1.16
CA LYS A 32 5.20 4.19 -2.27
C LYS A 32 4.27 3.29 -3.05
N HIS A 33 3.26 2.61 -2.50
CA HIS A 33 2.16 1.98 -3.22
C HIS A 33 1.07 2.99 -3.59
N GLN A 34 0.86 4.14 -2.98
CA GLN A 34 -0.08 5.13 -3.56
C GLN A 34 0.61 5.81 -4.71
N THR A 35 1.93 5.96 -4.68
CA THR A 35 2.70 6.48 -5.82
C THR A 35 2.88 5.39 -6.87
N ASP A 36 3.38 4.21 -6.51
CA ASP A 36 3.57 3.04 -7.38
C ASP A 36 2.25 2.36 -7.73
N SER A 37 1.15 2.55 -7.00
CA SER A 37 -0.21 2.09 -7.35
C SER A 37 -1.14 3.21 -7.77
N GLN A 38 -0.85 4.50 -7.62
CA GLN A 38 -1.40 5.48 -8.56
C GLN A 38 -0.74 5.22 -9.90
N VAL A 39 0.58 5.10 -9.97
CA VAL A 39 1.32 4.71 -11.17
C VAL A 39 0.84 3.33 -11.65
N ASP A 40 0.79 2.27 -10.84
CA ASP A 40 0.30 0.93 -11.25
C ASP A 40 -1.20 0.92 -11.55
N PHE A 41 -2.06 1.66 -10.85
CA PHE A 41 -3.49 1.77 -11.18
C PHE A 41 -3.67 2.50 -12.51
N THR A 42 -2.89 3.55 -12.75
CA THR A 42 -2.82 4.25 -14.03
C THR A 42 -2.29 3.32 -15.14
N LEU A 43 -1.29 2.50 -14.83
CA LEU A 43 -0.70 1.53 -15.76
C LEU A 43 -1.58 0.28 -15.98
N LYS A 44 -2.40 -0.10 -14.99
CA LYS A 44 -3.30 -1.28 -15.01
C LYS A 44 -4.70 -0.96 -15.53
N ASN A 45 -5.16 0.28 -15.34
CA ASN A 45 -6.51 0.74 -15.72
C ASN A 45 -6.49 1.83 -16.81
N GLU A 46 -5.31 2.27 -17.25
CA GLU A 46 -5.09 3.14 -18.43
C GLU A 46 -5.82 4.49 -18.36
N ASP A 47 -6.10 4.98 -17.15
CA ASP A 47 -6.71 6.29 -16.91
C ASP A 47 -5.64 7.36 -16.65
N PHE A 48 -5.29 8.12 -17.71
CA PHE A 48 -4.19 9.09 -17.71
C PHE A 48 -4.61 10.54 -17.39
N ALA A 49 -5.78 10.77 -16.78
CA ALA A 49 -6.30 12.11 -16.48
C ALA A 49 -5.36 12.98 -15.59
N PHE A 50 -4.43 12.38 -14.86
CA PHE A 50 -3.44 13.07 -14.01
C PHE A 50 -2.38 13.86 -14.81
N ALA A 51 -2.20 13.62 -16.12
CA ALA A 51 -1.27 14.40 -16.95
C ALA A 51 -1.68 15.89 -17.11
N LYS A 52 -2.90 16.25 -16.66
CA LYS A 52 -3.41 17.63 -16.60
C LYS A 52 -3.53 18.20 -15.18
N ALA A 53 -3.30 17.40 -14.14
CA ALA A 53 -3.42 17.87 -12.76
C ALA A 53 -2.10 18.49 -12.28
N PRO A 54 -2.13 19.56 -11.46
CA PRO A 54 -0.92 20.08 -10.84
C PRO A 54 -0.30 19.01 -9.93
N ALA A 55 1.01 19.16 -9.67
CA ALA A 55 1.74 18.32 -8.73
C ALA A 55 0.94 18.14 -7.42
N PRO A 56 0.92 16.92 -6.84
CA PRO A 56 0.23 16.69 -5.57
C PRO A 56 0.77 17.67 -4.53
N GLN A 57 -0.13 18.46 -3.97
CA GLN A 57 0.16 19.29 -2.81
C GLN A 57 0.50 18.37 -1.64
N ALA A 58 1.42 18.81 -0.78
CA ALA A 58 1.77 18.10 0.45
C ALA A 58 0.48 17.70 1.18
N PRO A 59 0.35 16.44 1.63
CA PRO A 59 -0.91 15.95 2.17
C PRO A 59 -1.33 16.83 3.34
N GLU A 60 -2.50 17.48 3.20
CA GLU A 60 -3.23 18.03 4.33
C GLU A 60 -3.51 16.89 5.29
N ALA A 61 -3.11 17.09 6.54
CA ALA A 61 -3.21 16.15 7.65
C ALA A 61 -4.64 15.56 7.75
N SER A 62 -4.82 14.35 7.23
CA SER A 62 -6.05 13.59 7.34
C SER A 62 -5.75 12.10 7.49
N ALA A 63 -4.78 11.78 8.33
CA ALA A 63 -4.70 10.47 8.97
C ALA A 63 -4.93 10.70 10.46
N GLN A 64 -6.13 10.38 10.95
CA GLN A 64 -6.34 10.27 12.38
C GLN A 64 -5.46 9.12 12.88
N PRO A 65 -4.63 9.34 13.93
CA PRO A 65 -3.73 8.32 14.44
C PRO A 65 -4.55 7.10 14.89
N ALA A 66 -3.97 5.91 14.74
CA ALA A 66 -4.54 4.68 15.29
C ALA A 66 -4.95 4.91 16.75
N ILE A 67 -6.19 4.55 17.10
CA ILE A 67 -6.74 4.80 18.43
C ILE A 67 -5.98 3.90 19.42
N ASP A 68 -5.08 4.51 20.19
CA ASP A 68 -4.45 3.87 21.34
C ASP A 68 -5.50 3.68 22.44
N ASP A 69 -5.83 2.42 22.75
CA ASP A 69 -6.87 2.04 23.72
C ASP A 69 -6.38 2.13 25.18
N ARG A 70 -5.10 2.47 25.39
CA ARG A 70 -4.53 2.67 26.72
C ARG A 70 -5.13 3.91 27.37
N LYS A 71 -5.76 3.70 28.52
CA LYS A 71 -6.36 4.79 29.32
C LYS A 71 -5.33 5.74 29.94
N VAL A 72 -4.11 5.27 30.17
CA VAL A 72 -3.02 6.07 30.77
C VAL A 72 -1.71 5.76 30.06
N ILE A 73 -1.00 6.80 29.64
CA ILE A 73 0.29 6.71 28.95
C ILE A 73 1.25 7.73 29.57
N TYR A 74 2.46 7.30 29.90
CA TYR A 74 3.59 8.13 30.31
C TYR A 74 4.61 8.16 29.17
N GLN A 75 4.71 9.33 28.53
CA GLN A 75 5.70 9.63 27.53
C GLN A 75 6.93 10.22 28.19
N ILE A 76 8.04 9.48 28.15
CA ILE A 76 9.33 9.93 28.63
C ILE A 76 10.12 10.44 27.43
N PHE A 77 10.21 11.76 27.29
CA PHE A 77 11.00 12.41 26.27
C PHE A 77 12.48 12.27 26.60
N VAL A 78 13.21 11.62 25.71
CA VAL A 78 14.63 11.30 25.85
C VAL A 78 15.39 11.77 24.61
N SER A 79 16.70 11.94 24.77
CA SER A 79 17.63 12.26 23.68
C SER A 79 18.92 11.48 23.88
N TRP A 80 19.69 11.34 22.81
CA TRP A 80 21.04 10.78 22.88
C TRP A 80 21.99 11.56 23.79
N SER A 81 21.66 12.82 24.11
CA SER A 81 22.41 13.67 25.05
C SER A 81 22.42 13.14 26.48
N LEU A 82 21.43 12.32 26.87
CA LEU A 82 21.41 11.62 28.16
C LEU A 82 22.51 10.56 28.28
N GLY A 83 23.05 10.11 27.15
CA GLY A 83 24.01 9.03 27.08
C GLY A 83 23.37 7.65 26.96
N GLU A 84 24.10 6.72 26.34
CA GLU A 84 23.59 5.37 26.06
C GLU A 84 23.26 4.57 27.32
N GLN A 85 24.05 4.74 28.39
CA GLN A 85 23.84 4.03 29.65
C GLN A 85 22.54 4.45 30.33
N GLU A 86 22.24 5.75 30.39
CA GLU A 86 20.99 6.26 30.95
C GLU A 86 19.78 5.70 30.18
N ILE A 87 19.84 5.70 28.85
CA ILE A 87 18.76 5.11 28.01
C ILE A 87 18.57 3.62 28.33
N LYS A 88 19.66 2.85 28.50
CA LYS A 88 19.58 1.44 28.91
C LYS A 88 18.96 1.28 30.30
N ASP A 89 19.34 2.12 31.25
CA ASP A 89 18.83 2.08 32.61
C ASP A 89 17.32 2.38 32.63
N LEU A 90 16.84 3.31 31.80
CA LEU A 90 15.41 3.59 31.64
C LEU A 90 14.64 2.41 31.02
N LEU A 91 15.21 1.76 30.00
CA LEU A 91 14.63 0.56 29.41
C LEU A 91 14.50 -0.56 30.44
N VAL A 92 15.52 -0.76 31.29
CA VAL A 92 15.47 -1.76 32.36
C VAL A 92 14.48 -1.36 33.45
N LEU A 93 14.46 -0.08 33.85
CA LEU A 93 13.60 0.45 34.90
C LEU A 93 12.11 0.27 34.58
N TYR A 94 11.72 0.51 33.32
CA TYR A 94 10.33 0.45 32.88
C TYR A 94 9.94 -0.85 32.18
N ASN A 95 10.83 -1.84 32.17
CA ASN A 95 10.55 -3.16 31.64
C ASN A 95 9.29 -3.77 32.30
N GLY A 96 8.36 -4.25 31.48
CA GLY A 96 7.05 -4.77 31.87
C GLY A 96 5.98 -3.71 32.12
N ASN A 97 6.32 -2.40 32.10
CA ASN A 97 5.35 -1.33 32.31
C ASN A 97 4.73 -0.87 30.99
N LYS A 98 3.56 -1.44 30.66
CA LYS A 98 2.82 -1.17 29.41
C LYS A 98 2.30 0.27 29.26
N THR A 99 2.34 1.06 30.32
CA THR A 99 1.90 2.47 30.30
C THR A 99 3.02 3.43 29.94
N VAL A 100 4.28 2.98 29.90
CA VAL A 100 5.44 3.86 29.66
C VAL A 100 5.93 3.69 28.24
N GLU A 101 6.32 4.79 27.60
CA GLU A 101 7.01 4.81 26.32
C GLU A 101 8.13 5.84 26.32
N LEU A 102 9.28 5.47 25.75
CA LEU A 102 10.41 6.38 25.54
C LEU A 102 10.25 7.02 24.15
N VAL A 103 10.37 8.33 24.08
CA VAL A 103 10.16 9.07 22.84
C VAL A 103 11.40 9.89 22.50
N PHE A 104 11.97 9.63 21.33
CA PHE A 104 13.02 10.42 20.70
C PHE A 104 12.43 11.38 19.66
N ARG A 105 13.07 12.54 19.48
CA ARG A 105 12.60 13.53 18.49
C ARG A 105 12.92 13.10 17.07
N GLY A 106 14.04 12.43 16.87
CA GLY A 106 14.54 12.10 15.54
C GLY A 106 15.83 11.29 15.55
N ILE A 107 16.69 11.58 14.59
CA ILE A 107 17.87 10.78 14.28
C ILE A 107 19.14 11.54 14.71
N PRO A 108 20.12 10.88 15.36
CA PRO A 108 21.42 11.50 15.63
C PRO A 108 22.02 12.18 14.40
N GLU A 109 22.65 13.33 14.62
CA GLU A 109 23.34 14.04 13.55
C GLU A 109 24.43 13.17 12.90
N GLY A 110 24.53 13.22 11.57
CA GLY A 110 25.49 12.43 10.80
C GLY A 110 25.17 10.94 10.65
N MET A 111 24.11 10.43 11.30
CA MET A 111 23.72 9.02 11.23
C MET A 111 22.62 8.76 10.19
N PRO A 112 22.77 7.80 9.26
CA PRO A 112 21.67 7.34 8.41
C PRO A 112 20.54 6.69 9.22
N PHE A 113 19.28 6.94 8.84
CA PHE A 113 18.11 6.37 9.50
C PHE A 113 18.16 4.85 9.77
N PRO A 114 18.57 3.99 8.81
CA PRO A 114 18.66 2.54 9.08
C PRO A 114 19.66 2.20 10.19
N GLN A 115 20.74 2.98 10.32
CA GLN A 115 21.74 2.77 11.37
C GLN A 115 21.21 3.23 12.73
N ALA A 116 20.44 4.31 12.78
CA ALA A 116 19.80 4.77 14.01
C ALA A 116 18.76 3.77 14.53
N LEU A 117 17.96 3.20 13.62
CA LEU A 117 17.01 2.14 13.98
C LEU A 117 17.74 0.89 14.47
N ALA A 118 18.80 0.47 13.78
CA ALA A 118 19.63 -0.66 14.23
C ALA A 118 20.25 -0.41 15.61
N LYS A 119 20.64 0.84 15.91
CA LYS A 119 21.16 1.23 17.23
C LYS A 119 20.08 1.10 18.30
N LEU A 120 18.86 1.58 18.06
CA LEU A 120 17.73 1.43 19.00
C LEU A 120 17.38 -0.05 19.23
N GLN A 121 17.29 -0.84 18.16
CA GLN A 121 17.03 -2.28 18.26
C GLN A 121 18.11 -3.00 19.06
N LYS A 122 19.38 -2.62 18.88
CA LYS A 122 20.49 -3.16 19.67
C LYS A 122 20.32 -2.88 21.16
N LEU A 123 19.91 -1.66 21.54
CA LEU A 123 19.66 -1.31 22.95
C LEU A 123 18.53 -2.15 23.56
N ALA A 124 17.43 -2.33 22.82
CA ALA A 124 16.31 -3.16 23.24
C ALA A 124 16.74 -4.65 23.41
N LEU A 125 17.52 -5.18 22.46
CA LEU A 125 18.03 -6.56 22.53
C LEU A 125 19.01 -6.78 23.70
N GLU A 126 19.91 -5.82 23.96
CA GLU A 126 20.87 -5.90 25.06
C GLU A 126 20.20 -5.83 26.43
N THR A 127 19.20 -4.97 26.57
CA THR A 127 18.44 -4.81 27.82
C THR A 127 17.37 -5.89 28.01
N LYS A 128 16.95 -6.56 26.93
CA LYS A 128 15.80 -7.47 26.89
C LYS A 128 14.52 -6.81 27.41
N SER A 129 14.42 -5.49 27.25
CA SER A 129 13.28 -4.71 27.69
C SER A 129 12.18 -4.75 26.63
N ASP A 130 10.93 -4.83 27.09
CA ASP A 130 9.73 -4.64 26.28
C ASP A 130 9.19 -3.20 26.35
N THR A 131 9.98 -2.23 26.84
CA THR A 131 9.53 -0.84 26.89
C THR A 131 9.50 -0.24 25.47
N PRO A 132 8.35 0.27 25.00
CA PRO A 132 8.27 0.91 23.69
C PRO A 132 9.25 2.07 23.53
N VAL A 133 9.95 2.10 22.39
CA VAL A 133 10.81 3.21 21.99
C VAL A 133 10.33 3.76 20.66
N LEU A 134 9.97 5.04 20.63
CA LEU A 134 9.36 5.71 19.49
C LEU A 134 10.27 6.84 18.99
N ILE A 135 10.28 7.05 17.67
CA ILE A 135 10.81 8.29 17.08
C ILE A 135 9.61 9.08 16.58
N ASN A 136 9.24 10.14 17.29
CA ASN A 136 8.04 10.92 16.97
C ASN A 136 8.28 12.42 17.22
N PRO A 137 8.63 13.20 16.19
CA PRO A 137 8.85 14.65 16.33
C PRO A 137 7.55 15.44 16.60
N VAL A 138 6.39 14.88 16.25
CA VAL A 138 5.09 15.56 16.42
C VAL A 138 4.79 15.74 17.91
N VAL A 139 4.99 14.69 18.72
CA VAL A 139 4.74 14.80 20.16
C VAL A 139 5.68 15.76 20.89
N PHE A 140 6.91 15.96 20.39
CA PHE A 140 7.83 16.99 20.90
C PHE A 140 7.31 18.39 20.57
N THR A 141 6.82 18.58 19.35
CA THR A 141 6.24 19.85 18.89
C THR A 141 4.97 20.18 19.68
N ASP A 142 4.04 19.23 19.80
CA ASP A 142 2.77 19.38 20.52
C ASP A 142 2.98 19.68 22.01
N ALA A 143 4.00 19.06 22.62
CA ALA A 143 4.36 19.28 24.01
C ALA A 143 5.25 20.51 24.24
N ALA A 144 5.70 21.19 23.18
CA ALA A 144 6.71 22.24 23.21
C ALA A 144 8.00 21.82 23.97
N VAL A 145 8.43 20.57 23.81
CA VAL A 145 9.61 20.01 24.47
C VAL A 145 10.87 20.42 23.70
N THR A 146 11.71 21.23 24.34
CA THR A 146 12.98 21.70 23.79
C THR A 146 14.21 21.16 24.51
N THR A 147 14.02 20.54 25.67
CA THR A 147 15.08 19.94 26.51
C THR A 147 14.60 18.62 27.12
N VAL A 148 15.51 17.74 27.51
CA VAL A 148 15.23 16.42 28.10
C VAL A 148 16.00 16.21 29.42
N PRO A 149 15.62 15.27 30.30
CA PRO A 149 14.44 14.42 30.23
C PRO A 149 13.17 15.18 30.62
N GLN A 150 12.04 14.82 30.02
CA GLN A 150 10.72 15.27 30.46
C GLN A 150 9.73 14.11 30.48
N ILE A 151 8.73 14.17 31.35
CA ILE A 151 7.63 13.21 31.40
C ILE A 151 6.32 13.94 31.12
N ARG A 152 5.56 13.45 30.14
CA ARG A 152 4.16 13.81 29.92
C ARG A 152 3.27 12.64 30.23
N LYS A 153 2.27 12.84 31.09
CA LYS A 153 1.23 11.86 31.37
C LYS A 153 -0.04 12.21 30.60
N ILE A 154 -0.57 11.25 29.87
CA ILE A 154 -1.82 11.32 29.12
C ILE A 154 -2.83 10.41 29.80
N VAL A 155 -4.04 10.91 30.01
CA VAL A 155 -5.17 10.15 30.57
C VAL A 155 -6.37 10.35 29.66
N GLU A 156 -6.96 9.24 29.19
CA GLU A 156 -8.11 9.25 28.27
C GLU A 156 -7.87 10.12 27.02
N GLY A 157 -6.65 10.07 26.48
CA GLY A 157 -6.24 10.83 25.28
C GLY A 157 -5.91 12.30 25.51
N ALA A 158 -6.05 12.84 26.73
CA ALA A 158 -5.72 14.22 27.06
C ALA A 158 -4.49 14.33 27.98
N PRO A 159 -3.61 15.34 27.78
CA PRO A 159 -2.46 15.53 28.66
C PRO A 159 -2.91 15.96 30.06
N GLN A 160 -2.53 15.19 31.08
CA GLN A 160 -2.79 15.49 32.48
C GLN A 160 -1.71 16.42 33.06
N TYR A 161 -0.44 16.14 32.77
CA TYR A 161 0.68 17.02 33.11
C TYR A 161 1.90 16.78 32.22
N ILE A 162 2.82 17.75 32.25
CA ILE A 162 4.20 17.64 31.78
C ILE A 162 5.17 18.22 32.82
N ILE A 163 6.31 17.56 33.01
CA ILE A 163 7.36 17.95 33.96
C ILE A 163 8.74 17.69 33.38
N ALA A 164 9.67 18.62 33.61
CA ALA A 164 11.04 18.53 33.15
C ALA A 164 12.01 18.12 34.27
N GLY A 165 13.15 17.55 33.88
CA GLY A 165 14.27 17.24 34.78
C GLY A 165 14.06 16.00 35.64
N THR A 166 13.19 15.08 35.24
CA THR A 166 13.01 13.77 35.90
C THR A 166 12.71 12.69 34.88
N THR A 167 13.19 11.48 35.17
CA THR A 167 12.86 10.25 34.47
C THR A 167 12.01 9.30 35.31
N SER A 168 11.69 9.65 36.57
CA SER A 168 10.81 8.86 37.49
C SER A 168 9.36 9.30 37.38
N ILE A 169 8.48 8.36 37.03
CA ILE A 169 7.03 8.57 37.01
C ILE A 169 6.46 8.80 38.41
N GLU A 170 7.03 8.17 39.45
CA GLU A 170 6.58 8.31 40.84
C GLU A 170 6.86 9.74 41.36
N ALA A 171 8.04 10.27 41.06
CA ALA A 171 8.40 11.65 41.38
C ALA A 171 7.49 12.64 40.64
N ALA A 172 7.22 12.38 39.36
CA ALA A 172 6.34 13.21 38.54
C ALA A 172 4.89 13.22 39.06
N ASP A 173 4.32 12.05 39.39
CA ASP A 173 2.97 11.93 39.96
C ASP A 173 2.86 12.60 41.34
N LYS A 174 3.92 12.51 42.16
CA LYS A 174 3.97 13.18 43.46
C LYS A 174 3.93 14.71 43.32
N GLU A 175 4.70 15.26 42.38
CA GLU A 175 4.68 16.70 42.08
C GLU A 175 3.33 17.15 41.53
N TYR A 176 2.72 16.35 40.65
CA TYR A 176 1.36 16.61 40.17
C TYR A 176 0.34 16.62 41.31
N GLY A 177 0.39 15.64 42.22
CA GLY A 177 -0.49 15.57 43.39
C GLY A 177 -0.44 16.82 44.26
N THR A 178 0.71 17.49 44.30
CA THR A 178 0.94 18.72 45.06
C THR A 178 0.46 19.96 44.32
N ARG A 179 0.83 20.13 43.05
CA ARG A 179 0.61 21.39 42.30
C ARG A 179 -0.69 21.39 41.49
N LYS A 180 -1.13 20.22 41.00
CA LYS A 180 -2.32 19.99 40.17
C LYS A 180 -2.43 20.96 38.97
N LYS A 181 -1.35 21.10 38.21
CA LYS A 181 -1.26 21.93 37.00
C LYS A 181 -0.79 21.10 35.80
N LEU A 182 -1.16 21.53 34.61
CA LEU A 182 -0.72 20.93 33.35
C LEU A 182 0.81 21.05 33.19
N GLY A 183 1.39 22.22 33.42
CA GLY A 183 2.85 22.40 33.44
C GLY A 183 3.38 22.46 34.87
N LEU A 184 4.27 21.52 35.24
CA LEU A 184 4.83 21.44 36.59
C LEU A 184 6.18 22.16 36.74
N GLY A 185 6.78 22.60 35.63
CA GLY A 185 8.12 23.21 35.59
C GLY A 185 9.22 22.15 35.56
N SER A 186 10.42 22.51 36.03
CA SER A 186 11.53 21.58 36.15
C SER A 186 11.79 21.21 37.62
N VAL A 187 12.13 19.95 37.87
CA VAL A 187 12.50 19.43 39.20
C VAL A 187 13.93 18.88 39.27
N GLY A 188 14.68 19.00 38.17
CA GLY A 188 16.06 18.55 38.06
C GLY A 188 16.79 19.15 36.86
N PRO A 189 18.02 18.72 36.57
CA PRO A 189 18.78 19.20 35.43
C PRO A 189 18.13 18.75 34.11
N THR A 190 18.29 19.57 33.07
CA THR A 190 17.87 19.27 31.71
C THR A 190 19.04 19.47 30.75
N LEU A 191 19.04 18.71 29.66
CA LEU A 191 20.00 18.76 28.57
C LEU A 191 19.29 19.15 27.28
N ASP A 192 20.05 19.73 26.35
CA ASP A 192 19.58 19.98 24.99
C ASP A 192 19.41 18.66 24.23
N ILE A 193 18.60 18.68 23.17
CA ILE A 193 18.34 17.52 22.33
C ILE A 193 19.44 17.41 21.26
N ASP A 194 20.14 16.28 21.22
CA ASP A 194 21.26 16.03 20.30
C ASP A 194 20.80 15.65 18.88
N GLU A 195 19.64 14.98 18.76
CA GLU A 195 19.14 14.54 17.46
C GLU A 195 18.43 15.65 16.66
N ARG A 196 18.57 15.58 15.34
CA ARG A 196 17.82 16.45 14.42
C ARG A 196 16.37 16.01 14.34
N ASP A 197 15.49 16.97 14.09
CA ASP A 197 14.07 16.69 13.84
C ASP A 197 13.88 15.78 12.63
N LEU A 198 13.18 14.66 12.81
CA LEU A 198 12.97 13.71 11.73
C LEU A 198 12.18 14.32 10.57
N ILE A 199 11.21 15.21 10.84
CA ILE A 199 10.44 15.87 9.77
C ILE A 199 11.35 16.76 8.91
N GLU A 200 12.28 17.49 9.53
CA GLU A 200 13.24 18.32 8.80
C GLU A 200 14.18 17.47 7.95
N VAL A 201 14.72 16.38 8.51
CA VAL A 201 15.59 15.45 7.79
C VAL A 201 14.87 14.83 6.58
N LEU A 202 13.59 14.47 6.73
CA LEU A 202 12.78 13.93 5.64
C LEU A 202 12.50 14.99 4.57
N LYS A 203 12.14 16.22 4.95
CA LYS A 203 11.94 17.34 4.01
C LYS A 203 13.19 17.61 3.18
N GLU A 204 14.37 17.67 3.81
CA GLU A 204 15.64 17.87 3.11
C GLU A 204 15.98 16.74 2.14
N ARG A 205 15.64 15.50 2.50
CA ARG A 205 15.86 14.34 1.61
C ARG A 205 14.91 14.37 0.44
N LEU A 206 13.62 14.61 0.67
CA LEU A 206 12.61 14.71 -0.39
C LEU A 206 12.92 15.84 -1.38
N ALA A 207 13.42 16.97 -0.90
CA ALA A 207 13.84 18.08 -1.76
C ALA A 207 14.99 17.72 -2.72
N LYS A 208 15.78 16.68 -2.41
CA LYS A 208 16.90 16.20 -3.23
C LYS A 208 16.52 15.04 -4.17
N VAL A 209 15.27 14.56 -4.11
CA VAL A 209 14.79 13.46 -4.95
C VAL A 209 14.24 14.02 -6.27
N ASP A 210 14.80 13.57 -7.39
CA ASP A 210 14.23 13.86 -8.71
C ASP A 210 13.12 12.85 -9.03
N PHE A 211 11.89 13.27 -8.74
CA PHE A 211 10.70 12.48 -9.02
C PHE A 211 10.44 12.27 -10.51
N ALA A 212 10.93 13.14 -11.38
CA ALA A 212 10.79 12.99 -12.83
C ALA A 212 11.69 11.87 -13.35
N GLU A 213 12.93 11.80 -12.87
CA GLU A 213 13.87 10.73 -13.20
C GLU A 213 13.39 9.36 -12.69
N LEU A 214 12.84 9.31 -11.46
CA LEU A 214 12.25 8.10 -10.89
C LEU A 214 11.04 7.61 -11.72
N LYS A 215 10.17 8.53 -12.15
CA LYS A 215 9.03 8.24 -13.03
C LYS A 215 9.51 7.69 -14.38
N GLU A 216 10.51 8.30 -15.00
CA GLU A 216 11.08 7.84 -16.26
C GLU A 216 11.71 6.44 -16.15
N LYS A 217 12.43 6.18 -15.05
CA LYS A 217 12.98 4.85 -14.75
C LYS A 217 11.90 3.81 -14.54
N ALA A 218 10.79 4.17 -13.88
CA ALA A 218 9.65 3.28 -13.68
C ALA A 218 8.91 2.98 -15.00
N THR A 219 8.67 3.99 -15.83
CA THR A 219 7.98 3.81 -17.12
C THR A 219 8.78 3.02 -18.14
N LYS A 220 10.11 3.18 -18.18
CA LYS A 220 11.00 2.35 -19.02
C LYS A 220 10.97 0.87 -18.60
N ARG A 221 11.04 0.60 -17.30
CA ARG A 221 11.01 -0.78 -16.76
C ARG A 221 9.68 -1.50 -17.00
N PHE A 222 8.57 -0.78 -17.16
CA PHE A 222 7.26 -1.37 -17.40
C PHE A 222 7.26 -2.20 -18.70
N TRP A 223 7.67 -1.60 -19.81
CA TRP A 223 7.69 -2.27 -21.12
C TRP A 223 8.71 -3.39 -21.20
N ASP A 224 9.82 -3.31 -20.45
CA ASP A 224 10.85 -4.35 -20.38
C ASP A 224 10.31 -5.67 -19.79
N LYS A 225 9.38 -5.58 -18.84
CA LYS A 225 8.83 -6.74 -18.13
C LYS A 225 7.58 -7.34 -18.77
N GLN A 226 6.96 -6.66 -19.73
CA GLN A 226 5.77 -7.21 -20.39
C GLN A 226 6.12 -8.36 -21.32
N THR A 227 5.43 -9.49 -21.10
CA THR A 227 5.52 -10.67 -21.96
C THR A 227 4.26 -10.72 -22.81
N PHE A 228 4.42 -10.56 -24.12
CA PHE A 228 3.31 -10.67 -25.07
C PHE A 228 3.32 -12.07 -25.67
N VAL A 229 2.16 -12.72 -25.66
CA VAL A 229 1.95 -13.95 -26.43
C VAL A 229 1.58 -13.54 -27.84
N ASP A 230 2.31 -14.04 -28.84
CA ASP A 230 1.99 -13.76 -30.23
C ASP A 230 0.67 -14.45 -30.59
N VAL A 231 -0.35 -13.65 -30.90
CA VAL A 231 -1.67 -14.13 -31.31
C VAL A 231 -1.79 -13.86 -32.81
N PRO A 232 -1.73 -14.90 -33.68
CA PRO A 232 -1.70 -14.72 -35.12
C PRO A 232 -3.01 -14.14 -35.67
N THR A 233 -2.95 -13.58 -36.87
CA THR A 233 -4.14 -13.05 -37.52
C THR A 233 -5.04 -14.17 -38.04
N ALA A 234 -6.35 -14.07 -37.82
CA ALA A 234 -7.33 -15.02 -38.33
C ALA A 234 -7.36 -14.99 -39.87
N THR A 235 -7.48 -16.18 -40.46
CA THR A 235 -7.54 -16.35 -41.93
C THR A 235 -8.95 -16.55 -42.46
N THR A 236 -9.89 -16.93 -41.59
CA THR A 236 -11.27 -17.26 -41.94
C THR A 236 -12.22 -16.64 -40.93
N HIS A 237 -13.41 -16.27 -41.38
CA HIS A 237 -14.48 -15.89 -40.47
C HIS A 237 -15.07 -17.14 -39.81
N ARG A 238 -15.22 -17.12 -38.48
CA ARG A 238 -15.95 -18.17 -37.74
C ARG A 238 -16.47 -17.64 -36.42
N VAL A 239 -17.57 -18.23 -35.95
CA VAL A 239 -18.11 -18.00 -34.60
C VAL A 239 -17.98 -19.29 -33.79
N ARG A 240 -17.27 -19.22 -32.66
CA ARG A 240 -17.13 -20.34 -31.72
C ARG A 240 -18.03 -20.10 -30.52
N LYS A 241 -18.66 -21.17 -30.05
CA LYS A 241 -19.44 -21.19 -28.81
C LYS A 241 -18.58 -21.77 -27.69
N LEU A 242 -18.56 -21.09 -26.54
CA LEU A 242 -17.80 -21.49 -25.36
C LEU A 242 -18.73 -21.56 -24.14
N ASP A 243 -18.83 -22.74 -23.53
CA ASP A 243 -19.56 -22.97 -22.30
C ASP A 243 -18.65 -22.66 -21.09
N PRO A 244 -18.95 -21.63 -20.28
CA PRO A 244 -18.12 -21.27 -19.13
C PRO A 244 -18.43 -22.08 -17.86
N THR A 245 -19.27 -23.12 -17.96
CA THR A 245 -19.65 -23.98 -16.83
C THR A 245 -18.41 -24.64 -16.23
N VAL A 246 -18.18 -24.37 -14.94
CA VAL A 246 -17.12 -24.99 -14.15
C VAL A 246 -17.71 -26.05 -13.23
N THR A 247 -16.89 -27.05 -12.89
CA THR A 247 -17.24 -28.05 -11.88
C THR A 247 -16.50 -27.70 -10.59
N VAL A 248 -17.24 -27.60 -9.48
CA VAL A 248 -16.68 -27.29 -8.16
C VAL A 248 -15.78 -28.45 -7.72
N PRO A 249 -14.49 -28.21 -7.43
CA PRO A 249 -13.55 -29.30 -7.12
C PRO A 249 -13.78 -29.88 -5.71
N ASP A 250 -14.11 -29.02 -4.74
CA ASP A 250 -14.24 -29.37 -3.33
C ASP A 250 -15.46 -28.67 -2.71
N ASP A 251 -15.99 -29.22 -1.61
CA ASP A 251 -17.09 -28.60 -0.87
C ASP A 251 -16.75 -27.16 -0.46
N MET A 252 -17.62 -26.22 -0.81
CA MET A 252 -17.47 -24.80 -0.48
C MET A 252 -18.40 -24.46 0.68
N THR A 253 -17.87 -24.04 1.82
CA THR A 253 -18.64 -23.62 3.00
C THR A 253 -18.50 -22.12 3.26
N ALA A 254 -19.56 -21.49 3.76
CA ALA A 254 -19.52 -20.13 4.26
C ALA A 254 -18.79 -20.07 5.63
N ALA A 255 -18.48 -18.86 6.09
CA ALA A 255 -17.78 -18.64 7.35
C ALA A 255 -18.53 -19.15 8.59
N ASP A 256 -19.85 -19.32 8.50
CA ASP A 256 -20.71 -19.89 9.55
C ASP A 256 -20.80 -21.43 9.49
N GLY A 257 -20.07 -22.07 8.56
CA GLY A 257 -20.07 -23.51 8.36
C GLY A 257 -21.20 -24.05 7.48
N SER A 258 -22.07 -23.19 6.95
CA SER A 258 -23.11 -23.62 6.01
C SER A 258 -22.52 -23.98 4.64
N LEU A 259 -23.05 -25.03 4.02
CA LEU A 259 -22.58 -25.49 2.71
C LEU A 259 -23.18 -24.63 1.58
N ILE A 260 -22.31 -23.99 0.80
CA ILE A 260 -22.68 -23.16 -0.36
C ILE A 260 -22.80 -24.03 -1.62
N HIS A 261 -21.76 -24.84 -1.90
CA HIS A 261 -21.72 -25.76 -3.04
C HIS A 261 -21.02 -27.06 -2.68
N LYS A 262 -21.46 -28.17 -3.27
CA LYS A 262 -20.81 -29.47 -3.12
C LYS A 262 -19.74 -29.68 -4.17
N ALA A 263 -18.73 -30.47 -3.82
CA ALA A 263 -17.81 -31.04 -4.79
C ALA A 263 -18.60 -31.77 -5.90
N GLY A 264 -18.31 -31.44 -7.15
CA GLY A 264 -19.02 -31.94 -8.32
C GLY A 264 -20.18 -31.06 -8.82
N ASP A 265 -20.57 -30.01 -8.09
CA ASP A 265 -21.60 -29.08 -8.56
C ASP A 265 -21.14 -28.40 -9.87
N ARG A 266 -22.05 -28.28 -10.83
CA ARG A 266 -21.81 -27.57 -12.11
C ARG A 266 -22.39 -26.18 -12.05
N ILE A 267 -21.53 -25.17 -12.14
CA ILE A 267 -21.91 -23.76 -12.01
C ILE A 267 -21.57 -23.01 -13.29
N ASN A 268 -22.58 -22.38 -13.89
CA ASN A 268 -22.37 -21.45 -14.99
C ASN A 268 -22.38 -20.01 -14.46
N PRO A 269 -21.26 -19.27 -14.49
CA PRO A 269 -21.20 -17.90 -13.98
C PRO A 269 -22.20 -16.94 -14.66
N LEU A 270 -22.58 -17.18 -15.93
CA LEU A 270 -23.52 -16.33 -16.66
C LEU A 270 -24.95 -16.43 -16.14
N SER A 271 -25.30 -17.53 -15.45
CA SER A 271 -26.58 -17.68 -14.77
C SER A 271 -26.68 -16.85 -13.48
N ILE A 272 -25.54 -16.45 -12.92
CA ILE A 272 -25.45 -15.69 -11.66
C ILE A 272 -25.30 -14.20 -11.97
N ARG A 273 -24.39 -13.85 -12.89
CA ARG A 273 -24.15 -12.47 -13.31
C ARG A 273 -24.06 -12.39 -14.84
N PRO A 274 -24.88 -11.55 -15.49
CA PRO A 274 -24.81 -11.39 -16.94
C PRO A 274 -23.49 -10.72 -17.34
N PHE A 275 -22.95 -11.14 -18.48
CA PHE A 275 -21.80 -10.49 -19.09
C PHE A 275 -22.28 -9.34 -19.97
N THR A 276 -22.05 -8.10 -19.51
CA THR A 276 -22.58 -6.87 -20.12
C THR A 276 -21.58 -6.15 -21.03
N GLN A 277 -20.43 -6.76 -21.27
CA GLN A 277 -19.34 -6.19 -22.07
C GLN A 277 -19.27 -6.85 -23.44
N ARG A 278 -18.70 -6.14 -24.42
CA ARG A 278 -18.22 -6.71 -25.68
C ARG A 278 -16.71 -6.53 -25.73
N LEU A 279 -15.94 -7.61 -25.74
CA LEU A 279 -14.49 -7.51 -25.86
C LEU A 279 -14.10 -7.54 -27.33
N VAL A 280 -13.27 -6.61 -27.77
CA VAL A 280 -12.75 -6.54 -29.14
C VAL A 280 -11.23 -6.67 -29.04
N ILE A 281 -10.72 -7.86 -29.33
CA ILE A 281 -9.30 -8.16 -29.26
C ILE A 281 -8.70 -7.94 -30.64
N ILE A 282 -7.73 -7.03 -30.75
CA ILE A 282 -7.12 -6.61 -32.02
C ILE A 282 -5.59 -6.60 -31.92
N ASP A 283 -4.95 -6.73 -33.08
CA ASP A 283 -3.56 -6.36 -33.29
C ASP A 283 -3.50 -4.93 -33.86
N PRO A 284 -2.99 -3.96 -33.10
CA PRO A 284 -2.97 -2.56 -33.52
C PRO A 284 -1.97 -2.26 -34.66
N VAL A 285 -1.10 -3.21 -35.02
CA VAL A 285 -0.20 -3.05 -36.18
C VAL A 285 -0.97 -3.13 -37.50
N ASP A 286 -2.11 -3.82 -37.52
CA ASP A 286 -2.97 -3.94 -38.70
C ASP A 286 -4.09 -2.87 -38.66
N PRO A 287 -4.03 -1.84 -39.52
CA PRO A 287 -5.03 -0.76 -39.52
C PRO A 287 -6.46 -1.25 -39.70
N LYS A 288 -6.67 -2.38 -40.40
CA LYS A 288 -8.01 -2.93 -40.61
C LYS A 288 -8.64 -3.44 -39.32
N GLN A 289 -7.83 -3.89 -38.36
CA GLN A 289 -8.34 -4.32 -37.06
C GLN A 289 -8.69 -3.13 -36.18
N ILE A 290 -7.98 -2.01 -36.30
CA ILE A 290 -8.38 -0.73 -35.70
C ILE A 290 -9.72 -0.28 -36.27
N ASP A 291 -9.92 -0.38 -37.59
CA ASP A 291 -11.19 -0.04 -38.22
C ASP A 291 -12.33 -0.96 -37.77
N LEU A 292 -12.06 -2.25 -37.57
CA LEU A 292 -13.02 -3.18 -36.96
C LEU A 292 -13.39 -2.75 -35.54
N ALA A 293 -12.41 -2.38 -34.71
CA ALA A 293 -12.68 -1.89 -33.37
C ALA A 293 -13.54 -0.62 -33.40
N LYS A 294 -13.22 0.36 -34.25
CA LYS A 294 -14.06 1.56 -34.45
C LYS A 294 -15.48 1.22 -34.89
N ALA A 295 -15.65 0.24 -35.79
CA ALA A 295 -16.96 -0.19 -36.25
C ALA A 295 -17.79 -0.82 -35.11
N GLU A 296 -17.20 -1.70 -34.30
CA GLU A 296 -17.84 -2.28 -33.11
C GLU A 296 -18.21 -1.19 -32.09
N ILE A 297 -17.36 -0.18 -31.91
CA ILE A 297 -17.62 0.99 -31.07
C ILE A 297 -18.83 1.78 -31.58
N ALA A 298 -18.82 2.17 -32.85
CA ALA A 298 -19.88 2.98 -33.43
C ALA A 298 -21.23 2.24 -33.43
N LYS A 299 -21.21 0.93 -33.66
CA LYS A 299 -22.41 0.09 -33.75
C LYS A 299 -23.01 -0.26 -32.39
N HIS A 300 -22.18 -0.44 -31.36
CA HIS A 300 -22.62 -1.03 -30.09
C HIS A 300 -22.28 -0.23 -28.84
N GLY A 301 -21.43 0.79 -28.93
CA GLY A 301 -20.93 1.56 -27.79
C GLY A 301 -22.00 2.34 -27.02
N ASN A 302 -23.18 2.57 -27.60
CA ASN A 302 -24.31 3.20 -26.92
C ASN A 302 -25.12 2.23 -26.05
N ASP A 303 -25.15 0.94 -26.42
CA ASP A 303 -26.00 -0.07 -25.78
C ASP A 303 -25.21 -1.02 -24.87
N GLN A 304 -23.90 -1.14 -25.09
CA GLN A 304 -23.03 -2.06 -24.37
C GLN A 304 -21.64 -1.45 -24.14
N ASN A 305 -21.00 -1.82 -23.04
CA ASN A 305 -19.61 -1.44 -22.81
C ASN A 305 -18.69 -2.24 -23.73
N VAL A 306 -18.23 -1.61 -24.81
CA VAL A 306 -17.24 -2.22 -25.69
C VAL A 306 -15.84 -1.96 -25.09
N VAL A 307 -15.04 -3.01 -24.96
CA VAL A 307 -13.68 -2.96 -24.39
C VAL A 307 -12.73 -3.40 -25.48
N VAL A 308 -11.80 -2.51 -25.87
CA VAL A 308 -10.80 -2.84 -26.90
C VAL A 308 -9.56 -3.37 -26.21
N ILE A 309 -9.03 -4.49 -26.67
CA ILE A 309 -7.88 -5.18 -26.07
C ILE A 309 -6.82 -5.42 -27.16
N LEU A 310 -5.58 -5.03 -26.91
CA LEU A 310 -4.45 -5.12 -27.82
C LEU A 310 -3.68 -6.42 -27.57
N SER A 311 -3.53 -7.26 -28.60
CA SER A 311 -2.74 -8.49 -28.52
C SER A 311 -1.23 -8.23 -28.39
N ARG A 312 -0.78 -7.08 -28.89
CA ARG A 312 0.61 -6.60 -28.81
C ARG A 312 0.68 -5.08 -28.85
N VAL A 313 1.81 -4.55 -28.40
CA VAL A 313 2.18 -3.13 -28.52
C VAL A 313 3.60 -3.03 -29.03
N ASP A 314 3.89 -2.02 -29.83
CA ASP A 314 5.25 -1.70 -30.21
C ASP A 314 6.04 -1.21 -28.99
N ARG A 315 6.90 -2.10 -28.47
CA ARG A 315 7.76 -1.84 -27.32
C ARG A 315 8.80 -0.74 -27.59
N THR A 316 9.18 -0.52 -28.85
CA THR A 316 10.15 0.53 -29.21
C THR A 316 9.54 1.92 -29.08
N SER A 317 8.27 2.05 -29.45
CA SER A 317 7.46 3.27 -29.27
C SER A 317 6.89 3.43 -27.86
N GLY A 318 6.91 2.36 -27.04
CA GLY A 318 6.51 2.37 -25.64
C GLY A 318 5.13 3.02 -25.42
N TRP A 319 5.09 4.00 -24.52
CA TRP A 319 3.85 4.72 -24.16
C TRP A 319 3.26 5.56 -25.28
N GLU A 320 4.10 6.12 -26.15
CA GLU A 320 3.64 6.93 -27.28
C GLU A 320 2.89 6.06 -28.29
N GLY A 321 3.42 4.86 -28.58
CA GLY A 321 2.75 3.88 -29.44
C GLY A 321 1.41 3.44 -28.87
N PHE A 322 1.36 3.15 -27.57
CA PHE A 322 0.11 2.79 -26.89
C PHE A 322 -0.94 3.92 -26.92
N THR A 323 -0.52 5.16 -26.62
CA THR A 323 -1.41 6.34 -26.63
C THR A 323 -1.93 6.64 -28.03
N ASN A 324 -1.08 6.51 -29.05
CA ASN A 324 -1.49 6.68 -30.44
C ASN A 324 -2.60 5.69 -30.85
N VAL A 325 -2.51 4.42 -30.43
CA VAL A 325 -3.58 3.44 -30.67
C VAL A 325 -4.87 3.85 -29.96
N GLN A 326 -4.78 4.32 -28.71
CA GLN A 326 -5.93 4.82 -27.96
C GLN A 326 -6.62 5.99 -28.68
N ASP A 327 -5.84 6.97 -29.15
CA ASP A 327 -6.33 8.13 -29.87
C ASP A 327 -6.99 7.74 -31.20
N GLN A 328 -6.40 6.78 -31.92
CA GLN A 328 -6.98 6.24 -33.15
C GLN A 328 -8.31 5.54 -32.88
N VAL A 329 -8.40 4.70 -31.85
CA VAL A 329 -9.63 3.98 -31.49
C VAL A 329 -10.71 4.93 -30.93
N GLY A 330 -10.29 6.03 -30.29
CA GLY A 330 -11.17 7.02 -29.68
C GLY A 330 -11.72 6.61 -28.31
N ARG A 331 -11.14 5.58 -27.67
CA ARG A 331 -11.47 5.09 -26.31
C ARG A 331 -10.26 4.39 -25.69
N ALA A 332 -10.31 4.13 -24.38
CA ALA A 332 -9.33 3.31 -23.65
C ALA A 332 -9.11 1.93 -24.30
N VAL A 333 -7.85 1.46 -24.32
CA VAL A 333 -7.40 0.25 -25.02
C VAL A 333 -6.52 -0.64 -24.14
N TYR A 334 -6.98 -1.81 -23.75
CA TYR A 334 -6.32 -2.64 -22.74
C TYR A 334 -5.26 -3.58 -23.30
N LEU A 335 -4.26 -3.99 -22.52
CA LEU A 335 -3.36 -5.07 -22.93
C LEU A 335 -4.00 -6.47 -22.75
N LEU A 336 -3.84 -7.35 -23.74
CA LEU A 336 -4.27 -8.75 -23.64
C LEU A 336 -3.44 -9.48 -22.59
N LYS A 337 -4.10 -9.85 -21.47
CA LYS A 337 -3.52 -10.71 -20.43
C LYS A 337 -3.74 -12.18 -20.75
N ASP A 338 -2.84 -13.04 -20.27
CA ASP A 338 -2.92 -14.48 -20.52
C ASP A 338 -4.20 -15.11 -19.95
N ASP A 339 -4.70 -14.61 -18.82
CA ASP A 339 -5.94 -15.06 -18.18
C ASP A 339 -7.15 -14.84 -19.11
N VAL A 340 -7.22 -13.68 -19.76
CA VAL A 340 -8.29 -13.33 -20.72
C VAL A 340 -8.16 -14.19 -21.97
N ARG A 341 -6.94 -14.31 -22.50
CA ARG A 341 -6.62 -15.15 -23.66
C ARG A 341 -7.03 -16.60 -23.42
N THR A 342 -6.64 -17.17 -22.28
CA THR A 342 -6.91 -18.57 -21.91
C THR A 342 -8.40 -18.78 -21.62
N ARG A 343 -9.03 -17.88 -20.86
CA ARG A 343 -10.44 -18.02 -20.45
C ARG A 343 -11.39 -18.01 -21.65
N PHE A 344 -11.13 -17.19 -22.66
CA PHE A 344 -11.95 -17.13 -23.88
C PHE A 344 -11.38 -17.95 -25.05
N SER A 345 -10.23 -18.61 -24.84
CA SER A 345 -9.46 -19.33 -25.86
C SER A 345 -9.27 -18.48 -27.12
N ILE A 346 -8.67 -17.30 -26.93
CA ILE A 346 -8.33 -16.38 -28.00
C ILE A 346 -7.02 -16.87 -28.64
N ASP A 347 -7.17 -17.59 -29.75
CA ASP A 347 -6.05 -18.15 -30.52
C ASP A 347 -5.67 -17.27 -31.71
N VAL A 348 -6.56 -16.36 -32.13
CA VAL A 348 -6.36 -15.48 -33.28
C VAL A 348 -6.96 -14.09 -33.06
N VAL A 349 -6.49 -13.10 -33.81
CA VAL A 349 -7.05 -11.73 -33.87
C VAL A 349 -7.35 -11.32 -35.31
N PRO A 350 -8.30 -10.40 -35.55
CA PRO A 350 -9.21 -9.81 -34.58
C PRO A 350 -10.29 -10.81 -34.13
N SER A 351 -10.63 -10.75 -32.84
CA SER A 351 -11.68 -11.57 -32.22
C SER A 351 -12.63 -10.68 -31.41
N VAL A 352 -13.93 -10.93 -31.52
CA VAL A 352 -14.97 -10.26 -30.72
C VAL A 352 -15.65 -11.26 -29.81
N VAL A 353 -15.65 -10.98 -28.51
CA VAL A 353 -16.29 -11.81 -27.48
C VAL A 353 -17.58 -11.15 -27.02
N THR A 354 -18.67 -11.91 -27.12
CA THR A 354 -19.99 -11.56 -26.59
C THR A 354 -20.55 -12.73 -25.79
N ALA A 355 -21.70 -12.56 -25.14
CA ALA A 355 -22.33 -13.62 -24.38
C ALA A 355 -23.86 -13.56 -24.48
N ASP A 356 -24.49 -14.71 -24.28
CA ASP A 356 -25.89 -14.80 -23.86
C ASP A 356 -25.98 -15.17 -22.35
N SER A 357 -27.14 -15.63 -21.89
CA SER A 357 -27.36 -16.04 -20.50
C SER A 357 -26.62 -17.33 -20.08
N SER A 358 -25.97 -18.01 -21.02
CA SER A 358 -25.44 -19.37 -20.83
C SER A 358 -24.09 -19.61 -21.49
N ASN A 359 -23.75 -18.91 -22.57
CA ASN A 359 -22.55 -19.17 -23.35
C ASN A 359 -21.88 -17.87 -23.80
N PHE A 360 -20.56 -17.95 -23.97
CA PHE A 360 -19.79 -16.96 -24.71
C PHE A 360 -19.75 -17.31 -26.21
N TYR A 361 -19.72 -16.27 -27.04
CA TYR A 361 -19.52 -16.36 -28.48
C TYR A 361 -18.26 -15.59 -28.84
N ILE A 362 -17.32 -16.28 -29.49
CA ILE A 362 -16.06 -15.75 -29.97
C ILE A 362 -16.14 -15.71 -31.49
N GLU A 363 -16.33 -14.52 -32.04
CA GLU A 363 -16.37 -14.27 -33.48
C GLU A 363 -15.00 -13.81 -33.94
N GLU A 364 -14.42 -14.54 -34.89
CA GLU A 364 -13.09 -14.27 -35.44
C GLU A 364 -13.25 -13.74 -36.87
N PHE A 365 -12.50 -12.70 -37.24
CA PHE A 365 -12.63 -12.07 -38.55
C PHE A 365 -11.32 -12.14 -39.34
N PRO A 366 -11.35 -12.45 -40.64
CA PRO A 366 -10.13 -12.49 -41.44
C PRO A 366 -9.52 -11.09 -41.60
N ALA A 367 -8.21 -11.01 -41.88
CA ALA A 367 -7.41 -9.79 -42.12
C ALA A 367 -7.87 -8.87 -43.30
N GLY A 368 -9.10 -9.03 -43.78
CA GLY A 368 -9.71 -8.26 -44.86
C GLY A 368 -11.09 -7.66 -44.51
N GLY A 369 -11.59 -7.86 -43.28
CA GLY A 369 -12.97 -7.54 -42.92
C GLY A 369 -13.98 -8.55 -43.46
N LEU A 370 -15.24 -8.47 -43.01
CA LEU A 370 -16.35 -9.20 -43.61
C LEU A 370 -16.45 -8.81 -45.09
N LYS A 371 -16.46 -9.80 -45.99
CA LYS A 371 -16.79 -9.58 -47.40
C LYS A 371 -18.25 -9.23 -47.56
#